data_AF-A0A7V2ZFI2-F1
#
_entry.id   AF-A0A7V2ZFI2-F1
#
_cell.length_a   1.000
_cell.length_b   1.000
_cell.length_c   1.000
_cell.angle_alpha   90.00
_cell.angle_beta   90.00
_cell.angle_gamma   90.00
#
_symmetry.space_group_name_H-M   'P 1'
#
loop_
_entity.id
_entity.type
_entity.pdbx_description
1 polymer ?
#
loop_
_entity_poly.entity_id
_entity_poly.type
_entity_poly.pdbx_seq_one_letter_code
_entity_poly.pdbx_strand_id
1 'polypeptide(L)'
;MIVFVFIKNRFLKWVIIVSLFLLFSVINFNSVIDRMIWLVIGLKIWLEHFIFGVGLGNFKFYYPQYLTNVYIEPSIATIFVHNYFVHLAAEIGVVGLFLFLFFIFYILKKIKNKIFLYPLYGVLIQNFFDYVLYIPQNSILFFIFLSSLAVEDKNKYMFEGKNRVVNLLYFLFLSIFLLYCIISFFKMDKIMVLVNSKQKDNFYKAVSLDETCWLGWKYLAVSFVEEDNLEEAKKMFINVIKTNPFDVESYFYISVINFKFGNKSDGYKFLKQMLQVNPKLANKYIKILKKELG
;
A
#
# COMPACT_ATOMS: atom_id res chain seq x y z
N MET A 1 30.71 -7.86 -22.67
CA MET A 1 32.18 -8.03 -22.53
C MET A 1 32.57 -8.54 -21.14
N ILE A 2 32.10 -7.90 -20.06
CA ILE A 2 32.40 -8.32 -18.67
C ILE A 2 31.96 -9.77 -18.39
N VAL A 3 30.69 -10.15 -18.65
CA VAL A 3 30.18 -11.53 -18.41
C VAL A 3 30.98 -12.62 -19.15
N PHE A 4 31.55 -12.31 -20.32
CA PHE A 4 32.37 -13.25 -21.09
C PHE A 4 33.77 -13.47 -20.49
N VAL A 5 34.33 -12.47 -19.80
CA VAL A 5 35.58 -12.60 -19.01
C VAL A 5 35.34 -13.50 -17.80
N PHE A 6 34.15 -13.43 -17.18
CA PHE A 6 33.80 -14.27 -16.02
C PHE A 6 33.72 -15.77 -16.35
N ILE A 7 33.28 -16.14 -17.56
CA ILE A 7 33.08 -17.54 -17.96
C ILE A 7 34.39 -18.23 -18.39
N LYS A 8 35.47 -17.50 -18.68
CA LYS A 8 36.77 -18.10 -19.05
C LYS A 8 37.70 -18.33 -17.85
N ASN A 9 37.56 -17.54 -16.78
CA ASN A 9 38.47 -17.63 -15.65
C ASN A 9 38.04 -18.73 -14.65
N ARG A 10 38.85 -19.79 -14.53
CA ARG A 10 38.58 -20.97 -13.68
C ARG A 10 38.47 -20.60 -12.20
N PHE A 11 39.21 -19.60 -11.73
CA PHE A 11 39.13 -19.11 -10.35
C PHE A 11 37.80 -18.40 -10.09
N LEU A 12 37.37 -17.53 -11.00
CA LEU A 12 36.12 -16.77 -10.89
C LEU A 12 34.88 -17.69 -10.94
N LYS A 13 34.93 -18.79 -11.70
CA LYS A 13 33.89 -19.84 -11.65
C LYS A 13 33.75 -20.44 -10.27
N TRP A 14 34.85 -20.80 -9.63
CA TRP A 14 34.83 -21.35 -8.27
C TRP A 14 34.33 -20.33 -7.25
N VAL A 15 34.71 -19.05 -7.38
CA VAL A 15 34.17 -17.97 -6.56
C VAL A 15 32.65 -17.89 -6.71
N ILE A 16 32.11 -17.90 -7.93
CA ILE A 16 30.65 -17.88 -8.16
C ILE A 16 29.98 -19.11 -7.56
N ILE A 17 30.53 -20.32 -7.76
CA ILE A 17 29.97 -21.56 -7.22
C ILE A 17 29.95 -21.53 -5.69
N VAL A 18 31.05 -21.11 -5.06
CA VAL A 18 31.16 -20.98 -3.60
C VAL A 18 30.22 -19.88 -3.08
N SER A 19 30.12 -18.74 -3.75
CA SER A 19 29.16 -17.68 -3.39
C SER A 19 27.71 -18.14 -3.50
N LEU A 20 27.35 -18.89 -4.55
CA LEU A 20 26.02 -19.47 -4.71
C LEU A 20 25.72 -20.53 -3.65
N PHE A 21 26.71 -21.37 -3.32
CA PHE A 21 26.58 -22.38 -2.26
C PHE A 21 26.44 -21.74 -0.87
N LEU A 22 27.23 -20.71 -0.57
CA LEU A 22 27.12 -19.94 0.67
C LEU A 22 25.77 -19.22 0.74
N LEU A 23 25.33 -18.57 -0.34
CA LEU A 23 23.99 -17.98 -0.43
C LEU A 23 22.91 -19.03 -0.11
N PHE A 24 22.99 -20.22 -0.71
CA PHE A 24 22.05 -21.31 -0.47
C PHE A 24 22.05 -21.79 0.99
N SER A 25 23.22 -21.87 1.62
CA SER A 25 23.38 -22.28 3.02
C SER A 25 22.77 -21.31 4.04
N VAL A 26 22.52 -20.06 3.64
CA VAL A 26 21.95 -18.99 4.49
C VAL A 26 20.46 -18.74 4.17
N ILE A 27 19.87 -19.46 3.21
CA ILE A 27 18.44 -19.30 2.89
C ILE A 27 17.58 -19.80 4.06
N ASN A 28 16.82 -18.88 4.63
CA ASN A 28 15.74 -19.22 5.55
C ASN A 28 14.50 -19.64 4.74
N PHE A 29 14.23 -20.95 4.69
CA PHE A 29 13.11 -21.52 3.95
C PHE A 29 11.74 -20.96 4.37
N ASN A 30 11.57 -20.56 5.63
CA ASN A 30 10.33 -19.95 6.09
C ASN A 30 10.07 -18.61 5.37
N SER A 31 11.11 -17.79 5.20
CA SER A 31 11.00 -16.52 4.47
C SER A 31 10.67 -16.72 2.99
N VAL A 32 11.13 -17.82 2.38
CA VAL A 32 10.79 -18.15 0.98
C VAL A 32 9.32 -18.51 0.87
N ILE A 33 8.81 -19.34 1.79
CA ILE A 33 7.40 -19.74 1.83
C ILE A 33 6.50 -18.50 2.01
N ASP A 34 6.85 -17.60 2.93
CA ASP A 34 6.11 -16.36 3.15
C ASP A 34 6.03 -15.52 1.88
N ARG A 35 7.16 -15.34 1.18
CA ARG A 35 7.20 -14.62 -0.11
C ARG A 35 6.34 -15.28 -1.18
N MET A 36 6.31 -16.60 -1.23
CA MET A 36 5.43 -17.33 -2.16
C MET A 36 3.96 -17.10 -1.83
N ILE A 37 3.58 -17.13 -0.55
CA ILE A 37 2.21 -16.82 -0.11
C ILE A 37 1.82 -15.40 -0.53
N TRP A 38 2.68 -14.42 -0.26
CA TRP A 38 2.42 -13.03 -0.63
C TRP A 38 2.27 -12.85 -2.14
N LEU A 39 3.11 -13.53 -2.93
CA LEU A 39 3.04 -13.49 -4.39
C LEU A 39 1.74 -14.11 -4.91
N VAL A 40 1.36 -15.29 -4.42
CA VAL A 40 0.13 -15.98 -4.82
C VAL A 40 -1.10 -15.16 -4.47
N ILE A 41 -1.14 -14.58 -3.27
CA ILE A 41 -2.26 -13.73 -2.86
C ILE A 41 -2.30 -12.44 -3.67
N GLY A 42 -1.15 -11.82 -3.94
CA GLY A 42 -1.08 -10.64 -4.79
C GLY A 42 -1.58 -10.91 -6.21
N LEU A 43 -1.21 -12.04 -6.79
CA LEU A 43 -1.74 -12.49 -8.08
C LEU A 43 -3.25 -12.73 -8.00
N LYS A 44 -3.76 -13.34 -6.92
CA LYS A 44 -5.19 -13.59 -6.75
C LYS A 44 -5.99 -12.29 -6.67
N ILE A 45 -5.53 -11.32 -5.88
CA ILE A 45 -6.14 -9.97 -5.79
C ILE A 45 -6.15 -9.32 -7.16
N TRP A 46 -5.02 -9.35 -7.88
CA TRP A 46 -4.96 -8.79 -9.23
C TRP A 46 -5.95 -9.49 -10.18
N LEU A 47 -6.00 -10.82 -10.20
CA LEU A 47 -6.90 -11.56 -11.10
C LEU A 47 -8.38 -11.27 -10.83
N GLU A 48 -8.78 -11.09 -9.57
CA GLU A 48 -10.15 -10.71 -9.21
C GLU A 48 -10.45 -9.22 -9.52
N HIS A 49 -9.43 -8.36 -9.52
CA HIS A 49 -9.54 -6.92 -9.83
C HIS A 49 -8.71 -6.54 -11.08
N PHE A 50 -8.84 -7.30 -12.16
CA PHE A 50 -7.89 -7.31 -13.27
C PHE A 50 -7.62 -5.96 -13.94
N ILE A 51 -8.67 -5.16 -14.20
CA ILE A 51 -8.57 -3.97 -15.04
C ILE A 51 -7.94 -2.79 -14.29
N PHE A 52 -8.51 -2.43 -13.13
CA PHE A 52 -8.15 -1.24 -12.36
C PHE A 52 -7.53 -1.52 -10.99
N GLY A 53 -7.43 -2.78 -10.59
CA GLY A 53 -6.95 -3.15 -9.27
C GLY A 53 -7.89 -2.73 -8.15
N VAL A 54 -7.37 -2.77 -6.91
CA VAL A 54 -8.12 -2.40 -5.69
C VAL A 54 -7.97 -0.93 -5.29
N GLY A 55 -7.21 -0.15 -6.06
CA GLY A 55 -6.81 1.23 -5.76
C GLY A 55 -5.43 1.32 -5.11
N LEU A 56 -4.72 2.42 -5.39
CA LEU A 56 -3.37 2.66 -4.90
C LEU A 56 -3.34 2.77 -3.36
N GLY A 57 -2.45 2.01 -2.72
CA GLY A 57 -2.32 1.91 -1.27
C GLY A 57 -3.35 1.02 -0.57
N ASN A 58 -4.27 0.37 -1.32
CA ASN A 58 -5.32 -0.46 -0.74
C ASN A 58 -4.93 -1.92 -0.55
N PHE A 59 -3.79 -2.39 -1.07
CA PHE A 59 -3.38 -3.79 -0.98
C PHE A 59 -3.44 -4.32 0.46
N LYS A 60 -2.97 -3.54 1.43
CA LYS A 60 -2.94 -3.89 2.86
C LYS A 60 -4.30 -4.18 3.48
N PHE A 61 -5.39 -3.66 2.90
CA PHE A 61 -6.76 -3.88 3.40
C PHE A 61 -7.42 -5.10 2.75
N TYR A 62 -7.03 -5.43 1.51
CA TYR A 62 -7.53 -6.59 0.79
C TYR A 62 -6.77 -7.86 1.17
N TYR A 63 -5.45 -7.78 1.31
CA TYR A 63 -4.57 -8.92 1.61
C TYR A 63 -5.08 -9.82 2.76
N PRO A 64 -5.49 -9.31 3.93
CA PRO A 64 -5.97 -10.15 5.02
C PRO A 64 -7.21 -10.99 4.69
N GLN A 65 -8.03 -10.57 3.73
CA GLN A 65 -9.27 -11.24 3.33
C GLN A 65 -8.97 -12.57 2.62
N TYR A 66 -7.85 -12.64 1.91
CA TYR A 66 -7.41 -13.81 1.15
C TYR A 66 -6.65 -14.85 1.99
N LEU A 67 -6.37 -14.55 3.27
CA LEU A 67 -5.71 -15.48 4.21
C LEU A 67 -6.70 -16.42 4.92
N THR A 68 -7.99 -16.39 4.57
CA THR A 68 -9.09 -17.04 5.30
C THR A 68 -8.94 -18.56 5.49
N ASN A 69 -8.20 -19.23 4.61
CA ASN A 69 -7.92 -20.68 4.69
C ASN A 69 -6.45 -21.02 4.98
N VAL A 70 -5.62 -20.04 5.31
CA VAL A 70 -4.20 -20.27 5.60
C VAL A 70 -3.93 -19.96 7.07
N TYR A 71 -3.51 -20.98 7.84
CA TYR A 71 -2.99 -20.79 9.20
C TYR A 71 -1.66 -20.05 9.09
N ILE A 72 -1.64 -18.82 9.58
CA ILE A 72 -0.51 -17.91 9.40
C ILE A 72 -0.24 -17.27 10.75
N GLU A 73 1.01 -17.39 11.21
CA GLU A 73 1.52 -16.70 12.39
C GLU A 73 1.50 -15.17 12.18
N PRO A 74 1.33 -14.35 13.24
CA PRO A 74 1.23 -12.89 13.14
C PRO A 74 2.42 -12.20 12.42
N SER A 75 3.58 -12.87 12.33
CA SER A 75 4.80 -12.40 11.67
C SER A 75 4.71 -12.26 10.13
N ILE A 76 3.67 -12.83 9.51
CA ILE A 76 3.52 -12.95 8.04
C ILE A 76 2.53 -11.90 7.48
N ALA A 77 1.95 -11.06 8.34
CA ALA A 77 1.11 -9.94 7.95
C ALA A 77 1.95 -8.78 7.37
N THR A 78 2.60 -9.01 6.24
CA THR A 78 3.18 -7.92 5.45
C THR A 78 2.07 -7.14 4.77
N ILE A 79 2.30 -5.83 4.60
CA ILE A 79 1.45 -4.94 3.82
C ILE A 79 1.91 -4.85 2.35
N PHE A 80 2.93 -5.60 1.94
CA PHE A 80 3.54 -5.55 0.62
C PHE A 80 3.77 -6.94 0.00
N VAL A 81 3.62 -7.03 -1.32
CA VAL A 81 4.08 -8.20 -2.07
C VAL A 81 5.57 -7.99 -2.36
N HIS A 82 6.41 -8.97 -2.06
CA HIS A 82 7.84 -8.96 -2.44
C HIS A 82 8.03 -9.28 -3.95
N ASN A 83 7.26 -8.58 -4.76
CA ASN A 83 7.34 -8.45 -6.20
C ASN A 83 6.55 -7.19 -6.54
N TYR A 84 7.26 -6.12 -6.85
CA TYR A 84 6.65 -4.80 -7.06
C TYR A 84 5.65 -4.81 -8.21
N PHE A 85 5.89 -5.57 -9.28
CA PHE A 85 4.99 -5.60 -10.43
C PHE A 85 3.66 -6.26 -10.09
N VAL A 86 3.67 -7.36 -9.33
CA VAL A 86 2.44 -8.00 -8.84
C VAL A 86 1.72 -7.10 -7.85
N HIS A 87 2.46 -6.43 -6.96
CA HIS A 87 1.87 -5.45 -6.03
C HIS A 87 1.18 -4.32 -6.80
N LEU A 88 1.88 -3.71 -7.75
CA LEU A 88 1.38 -2.63 -8.59
C LEU A 88 0.16 -3.09 -9.39
N ALA A 89 0.20 -4.29 -9.97
CA ALA A 89 -0.93 -4.85 -10.70
C ALA A 89 -2.15 -5.09 -9.80
N ALA A 90 -1.95 -5.55 -8.57
CA ALA A 90 -3.03 -5.72 -7.60
C ALA A 90 -3.68 -4.37 -7.25
N GLU A 91 -2.92 -3.29 -7.15
CA GLU A 91 -3.42 -1.97 -6.78
C GLU A 91 -4.02 -1.15 -7.94
N ILE A 92 -3.36 -1.10 -9.09
CA ILE A 92 -3.77 -0.23 -10.22
C ILE A 92 -4.16 -1.02 -11.49
N GLY A 93 -4.21 -2.34 -11.39
CA GLY A 93 -4.66 -3.23 -12.45
C GLY A 93 -3.72 -3.29 -13.66
N VAL A 94 -4.18 -3.97 -14.70
CA VAL A 94 -3.43 -4.13 -15.96
C VAL A 94 -3.24 -2.79 -16.67
N VAL A 95 -4.20 -1.86 -16.55
CA VAL A 95 -4.11 -0.53 -17.18
C VAL A 95 -2.97 0.26 -16.57
N GLY A 96 -2.92 0.34 -15.24
CA GLY A 96 -1.85 1.05 -14.53
C GLY A 96 -0.48 0.40 -14.73
N LEU A 97 -0.40 -0.93 -14.65
CA LEU A 97 0.83 -1.67 -14.91
C LEU A 97 1.33 -1.45 -16.34
N PHE A 98 0.44 -1.49 -17.34
CA PHE A 98 0.80 -1.24 -18.74
C PHE A 98 1.35 0.17 -18.93
N LEU A 99 0.69 1.20 -18.39
CA LEU A 99 1.17 2.58 -18.49
C LEU A 99 2.56 2.75 -17.85
N PHE A 100 2.79 2.13 -16.69
CA PHE A 100 4.07 2.15 -16.02
C PHE A 100 5.18 1.47 -16.84
N LEU A 101 4.93 0.26 -17.35
CA LEU A 101 5.90 -0.46 -18.18
C LEU A 101 6.13 0.23 -19.54
N PHE A 102 5.08 0.78 -20.15
CA PHE A 102 5.17 1.57 -21.37
C PHE A 102 6.02 2.82 -21.16
N PHE A 103 5.82 3.54 -20.05
CA PHE A 103 6.64 4.69 -19.69
C PHE A 103 8.13 4.32 -19.57
N ILE A 104 8.45 3.25 -18.83
CA ILE A 104 9.83 2.76 -18.71
C ILE A 104 10.40 2.40 -20.08
N PHE A 105 9.67 1.62 -20.88
CA PHE A 105 10.09 1.20 -22.21
C PHE A 105 10.33 2.38 -23.16
N TYR A 106 9.44 3.37 -23.12
CA TYR A 106 9.55 4.58 -23.92
C TYR A 106 10.82 5.38 -23.58
N ILE A 107 11.13 5.53 -22.28
CA ILE A 107 12.37 6.18 -21.85
C ILE A 107 13.58 5.35 -22.27
N LEU A 108 13.56 4.03 -22.06
CA LEU A 108 14.63 3.11 -22.46
C LEU A 108 14.97 3.20 -23.96
N LYS A 109 13.96 3.40 -24.82
CA LYS A 109 14.15 3.62 -26.26
C LYS A 109 14.83 4.95 -26.61
N LYS A 110 14.70 5.96 -25.75
CA LYS A 110 15.27 7.30 -25.96
C LYS A 110 16.65 7.49 -25.33
N ILE A 111 17.20 6.45 -24.72
CA ILE A 111 18.49 6.53 -24.03
C ILE A 111 19.61 6.76 -25.03
N LYS A 112 20.28 7.91 -24.89
CA LYS A 112 21.55 8.20 -25.57
C LYS A 112 22.74 7.99 -24.65
N ASN A 113 22.59 8.30 -23.35
CA ASN A 113 23.62 8.17 -22.34
C ASN A 113 23.49 6.86 -21.57
N LYS A 114 24.55 6.05 -21.46
CA LYS A 114 24.51 4.74 -20.79
C LYS A 114 24.97 4.75 -19.32
N ILE A 115 25.39 5.90 -18.78
CA ILE A 115 26.03 6.01 -17.46
C ILE A 115 25.18 5.43 -16.32
N PHE A 116 23.85 5.50 -16.42
CA PHE A 116 22.92 4.96 -15.40
C PHE A 116 22.06 3.79 -15.87
N LEU A 117 22.38 3.22 -17.04
CA LEU A 117 21.58 2.13 -17.61
C LEU A 117 21.66 0.86 -16.75
N TYR A 118 22.85 0.52 -16.25
CA TYR A 118 23.04 -0.67 -15.42
C TYR A 118 22.44 -0.53 -14.01
N PRO A 119 22.61 0.60 -13.29
CA PRO A 119 21.84 0.86 -12.07
C PRO A 119 20.33 0.76 -12.28
N LEU A 120 19.81 1.29 -13.40
CA LEU A 120 18.38 1.19 -13.73
C LEU A 120 17.95 -0.27 -13.90
N TYR A 121 18.71 -1.08 -14.64
CA TYR A 121 18.43 -2.52 -14.75
C TYR A 121 18.50 -3.22 -13.40
N GLY A 122 19.48 -2.87 -12.56
CA GLY A 122 19.57 -3.39 -11.20
C GLY A 122 18.31 -3.13 -10.38
N VAL A 123 17.80 -1.88 -10.39
CA VAL A 123 16.54 -1.54 -9.73
C VAL A 123 15.38 -2.33 -10.32
N LEU A 124 15.22 -2.37 -11.65
CA LEU A 124 14.12 -3.12 -12.28
C LEU A 124 14.17 -4.62 -11.96
N ILE A 125 15.35 -5.23 -11.97
CA ILE A 125 15.54 -6.65 -11.62
C ILE A 125 15.21 -6.88 -10.15
N GLN A 126 15.68 -6.02 -9.24
CA GLN A 126 15.39 -6.14 -7.82
C GLN A 126 13.89 -6.10 -7.52
N ASN A 127 13.12 -5.35 -8.30
CA ASN A 127 11.66 -5.27 -8.17
C ASN A 127 10.90 -6.56 -8.52
N PHE A 128 11.56 -7.56 -9.13
CA PHE A 128 10.98 -8.90 -9.27
C PHE A 128 11.02 -9.71 -7.97
N PHE A 129 11.92 -9.35 -7.05
CA PHE A 129 12.18 -10.08 -5.80
C PHE A 129 11.79 -9.30 -4.54
N ASP A 130 11.46 -8.01 -4.71
CA ASP A 130 11.18 -7.10 -3.61
C ASP A 130 10.34 -5.89 -4.06
N TYR A 131 9.85 -5.08 -3.12
CA TYR A 131 9.02 -3.89 -3.35
C TYR A 131 9.82 -2.58 -3.36
N VAL A 132 11.04 -2.59 -3.90
CA VAL A 132 12.00 -1.47 -3.78
C VAL A 132 11.42 -0.13 -4.22
N LEU A 133 10.64 -0.08 -5.30
CA LEU A 133 10.02 1.15 -5.82
C LEU A 133 8.78 1.62 -5.05
N TYR A 134 8.34 0.87 -4.05
CA TYR A 134 7.33 1.35 -3.11
C TYR A 134 7.96 2.22 -2.01
N ILE A 135 9.25 2.06 -1.74
CA ILE A 135 10.00 2.87 -0.77
C ILE A 135 10.30 4.25 -1.42
N PRO A 136 9.73 5.36 -0.91
CA PRO A 136 9.78 6.65 -1.60
C PRO A 136 11.19 7.13 -1.97
N GLN A 137 12.17 6.92 -1.08
CA GLN A 137 13.56 7.30 -1.30
C GLN A 137 14.15 6.59 -2.54
N ASN A 138 13.84 5.31 -2.71
CA ASN A 138 14.31 4.52 -3.85
C ASN A 138 13.57 4.90 -5.14
N SER A 139 12.27 5.19 -5.05
CA SER A 139 11.48 5.66 -6.19
C SER A 139 12.00 6.99 -6.72
N ILE A 140 12.32 7.95 -5.83
CA ILE A 140 12.93 9.23 -6.21
C ILE A 140 14.26 9.00 -6.93
N LEU A 141 15.13 8.16 -6.37
CA LEU A 141 16.42 7.83 -6.99
C LEU A 141 16.24 7.19 -8.38
N PHE A 142 15.28 6.28 -8.51
CA PHE A 142 14.93 5.65 -9.79
C PHE A 142 14.50 6.69 -10.84
N PHE A 143 13.66 7.66 -10.47
CA PHE A 143 13.26 8.73 -11.40
C PHE A 143 14.40 9.69 -11.74
N ILE A 144 15.34 9.94 -10.83
CA ILE A 144 16.58 10.69 -11.12
C ILE A 144 17.45 9.94 -12.14
N PHE A 145 17.60 8.62 -11.99
CA PHE A 145 18.32 7.82 -12.98
C PHE A 145 17.61 7.84 -14.34
N LEU A 146 16.29 7.62 -14.39
CA LEU A 146 15.52 7.71 -15.63
C LEU A 146 15.65 9.09 -16.31
N SER A 147 15.56 10.18 -15.54
CA SER A 147 15.68 11.53 -16.10
C SER A 147 17.07 11.77 -16.69
N SER A 148 18.13 11.38 -15.99
CA SER A 148 19.51 11.53 -16.47
C SER A 148 19.81 10.75 -17.76
N LEU A 149 19.11 9.64 -18.00
CA LEU A 149 19.22 8.82 -19.21
C LEU A 149 18.49 9.44 -20.41
N ALA A 150 17.43 10.22 -20.14
CA ALA A 150 16.61 10.89 -21.14
C ALA A 150 17.17 12.24 -21.61
N VAL A 151 18.17 12.80 -20.91
CA VAL A 151 18.83 14.05 -21.30
C VAL A 151 19.73 13.80 -22.52
N GLU A 152 19.38 14.39 -23.66
CA GLU A 152 20.28 14.52 -24.81
C GLU A 152 21.35 15.60 -24.57
N ASP A 153 22.42 15.60 -25.38
CA ASP A 153 23.56 16.53 -25.35
C ASP A 153 23.31 17.89 -24.65
N LYS A 154 24.24 18.27 -23.75
CA LYS A 154 24.23 19.53 -22.98
C LYS A 154 23.96 20.78 -23.83
N ASN A 155 24.29 20.73 -25.12
CA ASN A 155 24.22 21.87 -26.04
C ASN A 155 22.85 22.08 -26.69
N LYS A 156 21.87 21.17 -26.54
CA LYS A 156 20.53 21.31 -27.16
C LYS A 156 19.46 21.87 -26.21
N TYR A 157 19.80 22.03 -24.93
CA TYR A 157 18.89 22.55 -23.88
C TYR A 157 19.38 23.87 -23.27
N MET A 158 20.19 24.66 -23.97
CA MET A 158 19.99 26.10 -23.81
C MET A 158 18.51 26.31 -24.15
N PHE A 159 17.72 26.72 -23.16
CA PHE A 159 16.29 26.98 -23.31
C PHE A 159 16.08 27.91 -24.51
N GLU A 160 15.92 27.35 -25.71
CA GLU A 160 15.38 28.10 -26.84
C GLU A 160 13.98 28.43 -26.41
N GLY A 161 13.79 29.70 -26.00
CA GLY A 161 12.63 30.20 -25.30
C GLY A 161 11.37 30.24 -26.15
N LYS A 162 10.94 29.09 -26.69
CA LYS A 162 9.78 28.99 -27.56
C LYS A 162 8.45 29.03 -26.82
N ASN A 163 8.43 28.93 -25.48
CA ASN A 163 7.24 29.28 -24.68
C ASN A 163 7.56 29.50 -23.19
N ARG A 164 8.13 30.67 -22.86
CA ARG A 164 8.38 31.09 -21.46
C ARG A 164 7.12 30.99 -20.59
N VAL A 165 5.96 31.29 -21.16
CA VAL A 165 4.66 31.21 -20.47
C VAL A 165 4.31 29.78 -20.09
N VAL A 166 4.45 28.80 -20.99
CA VAL A 166 4.13 27.39 -20.69
C VAL A 166 5.05 26.84 -19.60
N ASN A 167 6.34 27.18 -19.64
CA ASN A 167 7.29 26.74 -18.63
C ASN A 167 7.00 27.37 -17.26
N LEU A 168 6.60 28.64 -17.24
CA LEU A 168 6.17 29.33 -16.01
C LEU A 168 4.90 28.68 -15.45
N LEU A 169 3.91 28.37 -16.30
CA LEU A 169 2.68 27.69 -15.89
C LEU A 169 2.96 26.29 -15.34
N TYR A 170 3.85 25.53 -15.97
CA TYR A 170 4.26 24.22 -15.47
C TYR A 170 4.96 24.33 -14.12
N PHE A 171 5.88 25.29 -13.97
CA PHE A 171 6.56 25.55 -12.70
C PHE A 171 5.57 25.94 -11.60
N LEU A 172 4.67 26.89 -11.87
CA LEU A 172 3.62 27.31 -10.93
C LEU A 172 2.72 26.14 -10.54
N PHE A 173 2.28 25.33 -11.50
CA PHE A 173 1.51 24.12 -11.24
C PHE A 173 2.26 23.16 -10.31
N LEU A 174 3.55 22.90 -10.60
CA LEU A 174 4.38 21.99 -9.80
C LEU A 174 4.62 22.55 -8.39
N SER A 175 4.83 23.86 -8.26
CA SER A 175 4.98 24.55 -6.97
C SER A 175 3.68 24.51 -6.15
N ILE A 176 2.53 24.78 -6.78
CA ILE A 176 1.22 24.70 -6.12
C ILE A 176 0.92 23.26 -5.71
N PHE A 177 1.20 22.28 -6.56
CA PHE A 177 1.03 20.86 -6.25
C PHE A 177 1.95 20.43 -5.10
N LEU A 178 3.22 20.83 -5.11
CA LEU A 178 4.16 20.55 -4.02
C LEU A 178 3.69 21.21 -2.71
N LEU A 179 3.24 22.46 -2.77
CA LEU A 179 2.68 23.17 -1.62
C LEU A 179 1.44 22.46 -1.08
N TYR A 180 0.55 21.98 -1.94
CA TYR A 180 -0.61 21.16 -1.56
C TYR A 180 -0.18 19.85 -0.87
N CYS A 181 0.83 19.16 -1.40
CA CYS A 181 1.37 17.95 -0.77
C CYS A 181 1.94 18.25 0.62
N ILE A 182 2.68 19.35 0.77
CA ILE A 182 3.26 19.77 2.06
C ILE A 182 2.16 20.11 3.06
N ILE A 183 1.16 20.91 2.66
CA ILE A 183 0.02 21.27 3.51
C ILE A 183 -0.76 20.01 3.92
N SER A 184 -1.01 19.10 2.98
CA SER A 184 -1.72 17.84 3.23
C SER A 184 -0.93 16.94 4.19
N PHE A 185 0.40 16.88 4.05
CA PHE A 185 1.27 16.15 4.96
C PHE A 185 1.19 16.71 6.40
N PHE A 186 1.37 18.02 6.58
CA PHE A 186 1.25 18.64 7.91
C PHE A 186 -0.14 18.51 8.52
N LYS A 187 -1.19 18.56 7.68
CA LYS A 187 -2.56 18.30 8.11
C LYS A 187 -2.68 16.88 8.67
N MET A 188 -2.20 15.87 7.94
CA MET A 188 -2.24 14.46 8.38
C MET A 188 -1.40 14.21 9.63
N ASP A 189 -0.22 14.81 9.73
CA ASP A 189 0.63 14.71 10.91
C ASP A 189 -0.08 15.27 12.17
N LYS A 190 -0.68 16.46 12.03
CA LYS A 190 -1.50 17.06 13.10
C LYS A 190 -2.68 16.19 13.51
N ILE A 191 -3.39 15.60 12.54
CA ILE A 191 -4.49 14.65 12.81
C ILE A 191 -3.97 13.45 13.59
N MET A 192 -2.83 12.86 13.21
CA MET A 192 -2.26 11.72 13.92
C MET A 192 -1.84 12.07 15.34
N VAL A 193 -1.27 13.26 15.58
CA VAL A 193 -0.95 13.74 16.93
C VAL A 193 -2.21 13.86 17.79
N LEU A 194 -3.29 14.45 17.25
CA LEU A 194 -4.58 14.59 17.96
C LEU A 194 -5.19 13.22 18.27
N VAL A 195 -5.17 12.31 17.32
CA VAL A 195 -5.71 10.95 17.47
C VAL A 195 -4.89 10.14 18.48
N ASN A 196 -3.57 10.30 18.52
CA ASN A 196 -2.71 9.58 19.47
C ASN A 196 -2.79 10.11 20.90
N SER A 197 -3.36 11.31 21.12
CA SER A 197 -3.45 11.90 22.47
C SER A 197 -4.43 11.15 23.38
N LYS A 198 -5.28 10.27 22.82
CA LYS A 198 -6.32 9.52 23.53
C LYS A 198 -7.31 10.38 24.33
N GLN A 199 -7.56 11.62 23.88
CA GLN A 199 -8.51 12.54 24.52
C GLN A 199 -9.69 12.78 23.59
N LYS A 200 -10.92 12.68 24.12
CA LYS A 200 -12.15 12.81 23.32
C LYS A 200 -12.22 14.12 22.53
N ASP A 201 -11.88 15.24 23.18
CA ASP A 201 -11.85 16.57 22.53
C ASP A 201 -10.90 16.63 21.35
N ASN A 202 -9.78 15.92 21.41
CA ASN A 202 -8.82 15.87 20.32
C ASN A 202 -9.31 14.97 19.19
N PHE A 203 -10.11 13.94 19.46
CA PHE A 203 -10.78 13.18 18.40
C PHE A 203 -11.78 14.05 17.64
N TYR A 204 -12.56 14.90 18.33
CA TYR A 204 -13.44 15.87 17.66
C TYR A 204 -12.65 16.84 16.77
N LYS A 205 -11.53 17.36 17.27
CA LYS A 205 -10.63 18.21 16.47
C LYS A 205 -10.05 17.46 15.27
N ALA A 206 -9.71 16.18 15.41
CA ALA A 206 -9.15 15.38 14.32
C ALA A 206 -10.19 15.21 13.20
N VAL A 207 -11.42 14.88 13.57
CA VAL A 207 -12.53 14.70 12.63
C VAL A 207 -12.96 16.02 11.98
N SER A 208 -12.94 17.14 12.70
CA SER A 208 -13.26 18.44 12.12
C SER A 208 -12.19 18.95 11.15
N LEU A 209 -10.93 18.54 11.35
CA LEU A 209 -9.86 18.78 10.37
C LEU A 209 -10.04 17.90 9.13
N ASP A 210 -10.43 16.63 9.30
CA ASP A 210 -10.67 15.71 8.21
C ASP A 210 -11.75 14.68 8.50
N GLU A 211 -12.92 14.88 7.88
CA GLU A 211 -14.05 13.96 8.01
C GLU A 211 -13.79 12.60 7.37
N THR A 212 -12.77 12.47 6.51
CA THR A 212 -12.36 11.18 5.93
C THR A 212 -11.46 10.37 6.86
N CYS A 213 -11.01 10.95 7.98
CA CYS A 213 -10.21 10.26 8.98
C CYS A 213 -11.07 9.28 9.79
N TRP A 214 -11.22 8.06 9.26
CA TRP A 214 -11.96 6.97 9.91
C TRP A 214 -11.49 6.67 11.34
N LEU A 215 -10.19 6.88 11.62
CA LEU A 215 -9.60 6.59 12.93
C LEU A 215 -10.11 7.55 14.02
N GLY A 216 -10.28 8.83 13.68
CA GLY A 216 -10.87 9.83 14.60
C GLY A 216 -12.32 9.50 14.94
N TRP A 217 -13.13 9.15 13.94
CA TRP A 217 -14.50 8.68 14.14
C TRP A 217 -14.56 7.42 15.01
N LYS A 218 -13.64 6.47 14.79
CA LYS A 218 -13.60 5.22 15.54
C LYS A 218 -13.33 5.46 17.03
N TYR A 219 -12.37 6.32 17.36
CA TYR A 219 -12.08 6.61 18.76
C TYR A 219 -13.18 7.44 19.44
N LEU A 220 -13.88 8.34 18.72
CA LEU A 220 -15.10 8.96 19.24
C LEU A 220 -16.18 7.91 19.53
N ALA A 221 -16.39 6.97 18.60
CA ALA A 221 -17.37 5.91 18.76
C ALA A 221 -17.10 5.05 20.01
N VAL A 222 -15.84 4.63 20.20
CA VAL A 222 -15.42 3.86 21.38
C VAL A 222 -15.63 4.67 22.67
N SER A 223 -15.27 5.95 22.69
CA SER A 223 -15.49 6.81 23.85
C SER A 223 -16.99 6.93 24.21
N PHE A 224 -17.87 7.00 23.22
CA PHE A 224 -19.32 6.99 23.47
C PHE A 224 -19.84 5.64 23.96
N VAL A 225 -19.24 4.52 23.54
CA VAL A 225 -19.56 3.20 24.11
C VAL A 225 -19.17 3.14 25.59
N GLU A 226 -18.01 3.70 25.97
CA GLU A 226 -17.56 3.76 27.36
C GLU A 226 -18.47 4.63 28.24
N GLU A 227 -19.10 5.66 27.66
CA GLU A 227 -20.09 6.53 28.31
C GLU A 227 -21.53 5.96 28.29
N ASP A 228 -21.73 4.74 27.77
CA ASP A 228 -23.03 4.10 27.54
C ASP A 228 -23.98 4.90 26.61
N ASN A 229 -23.47 5.86 25.85
CA ASN A 229 -24.22 6.61 24.85
C ASN A 229 -24.22 5.87 23.50
N LEU A 230 -25.00 4.78 23.45
CA LEU A 230 -24.99 3.85 22.33
C LEU A 230 -25.55 4.43 21.02
N GLU A 231 -26.45 5.42 21.08
CA GLU A 231 -27.00 6.07 19.89
C GLU A 231 -25.94 6.88 19.14
N GLU A 232 -25.19 7.71 19.87
CA GLU A 232 -24.10 8.50 19.28
C GLU A 232 -22.95 7.59 18.83
N ALA A 233 -22.61 6.57 19.63
CA ALA A 233 -21.62 5.57 19.23
C ALA A 233 -21.96 4.93 17.87
N LYS A 234 -23.22 4.52 17.67
CA LYS A 234 -23.68 3.95 16.40
C LYS A 234 -23.50 4.93 15.24
N LYS A 235 -23.85 6.21 15.41
CA LYS A 235 -23.67 7.24 14.37
C LYS A 235 -22.19 7.39 14.00
N MET A 236 -21.31 7.43 14.99
CA MET A 236 -19.86 7.55 14.76
C MET A 236 -19.30 6.32 14.03
N PHE A 237 -19.67 5.10 14.44
CA PHE A 237 -19.25 3.87 13.73
C PHE A 237 -19.79 3.82 12.28
N ILE A 238 -20.97 4.37 12.01
CA ILE A 238 -21.49 4.50 10.64
C ILE A 238 -20.56 5.40 9.80
N ASN A 239 -20.02 6.48 10.35
CA ASN A 239 -19.04 7.31 9.66
C ASN A 239 -17.72 6.57 9.43
N VAL A 240 -17.30 5.69 10.35
CA VAL A 240 -16.14 4.81 10.15
C VAL A 240 -16.34 3.92 8.93
N ILE A 241 -17.44 3.18 8.83
CA ILE A 241 -17.64 2.26 7.70
C ILE A 241 -17.86 2.97 6.36
N LYS A 242 -18.33 4.23 6.37
CA LYS A 242 -18.42 5.08 5.16
C LYS A 242 -17.04 5.45 4.63
N THR A 243 -16.10 5.75 5.52
CA THR A 243 -14.77 6.27 5.19
C THR A 243 -13.72 5.16 5.10
N ASN A 244 -13.89 4.08 5.86
CA ASN A 244 -13.13 2.84 5.80
C ASN A 244 -14.08 1.64 5.85
N PRO A 245 -14.58 1.19 4.68
CA PRO A 245 -15.47 0.03 4.59
C PRO A 245 -14.84 -1.29 5.05
N PHE A 246 -13.53 -1.33 5.32
CA PHE A 246 -12.79 -2.53 5.72
C PHE A 246 -12.59 -2.66 7.24
N ASP A 247 -13.08 -1.72 8.06
CA ASP A 247 -12.96 -1.81 9.53
C ASP A 247 -14.00 -2.79 10.12
N VAL A 248 -13.59 -4.05 10.24
CA VAL A 248 -14.40 -5.17 10.75
C VAL A 248 -14.99 -4.89 12.14
N GLU A 249 -14.21 -4.24 12.99
CA GLU A 249 -14.58 -3.92 14.36
C GLU A 249 -15.77 -2.95 14.43
N SER A 250 -15.84 -1.96 13.53
CA SER A 250 -17.00 -1.06 13.47
C SER A 250 -18.29 -1.80 13.09
N TYR A 251 -18.24 -2.76 12.17
CA TYR A 251 -19.41 -3.60 11.86
C TYR A 251 -19.84 -4.43 13.08
N PHE A 252 -18.88 -4.96 13.84
CA PHE A 252 -19.15 -5.67 15.08
C PHE A 252 -19.88 -4.79 16.09
N TYR A 253 -19.34 -3.61 16.42
CA TYR A 253 -19.96 -2.70 17.38
C TYR A 253 -21.35 -2.24 16.95
N ILE A 254 -21.55 -1.90 15.67
CA ILE A 254 -22.88 -1.55 15.15
C ILE A 254 -23.85 -2.73 15.32
N SER A 255 -23.41 -3.96 15.07
CA SER A 255 -24.26 -5.14 15.24
C SER A 255 -24.69 -5.35 16.70
N VAL A 256 -23.74 -5.22 17.64
CA VAL A 256 -23.99 -5.34 19.09
C VAL A 256 -24.97 -4.26 19.55
N ILE A 257 -24.76 -3.01 19.14
CA ILE A 257 -25.63 -1.89 19.50
C ILE A 257 -27.06 -2.12 18.97
N ASN A 258 -27.22 -2.62 17.74
CA ASN A 258 -28.54 -2.94 17.21
C ASN A 258 -29.24 -4.06 17.98
N PHE A 259 -28.52 -5.09 18.42
CA PHE A 259 -29.10 -6.13 19.28
C PHE A 259 -29.54 -5.57 20.63
N LYS A 260 -28.75 -4.68 21.25
CA LYS A 260 -29.13 -3.99 22.49
C LYS A 260 -30.41 -3.16 22.32
N PHE A 261 -30.59 -2.50 21.18
CA PHE A 261 -31.81 -1.75 20.85
C PHE A 261 -32.99 -2.62 20.38
N GLY A 262 -32.87 -3.94 20.37
CA GLY A 262 -33.93 -4.85 19.91
C GLY A 262 -34.08 -4.95 18.38
N ASN A 263 -33.26 -4.21 17.62
CA ASN A 263 -33.26 -4.19 16.15
C ASN A 263 -32.52 -5.40 15.56
N LYS A 264 -33.07 -6.60 15.75
CA LYS A 264 -32.42 -7.87 15.38
C LYS A 264 -32.08 -7.96 13.89
N SER A 265 -32.96 -7.48 13.00
CA SER A 265 -32.76 -7.50 11.54
C SER A 265 -31.48 -6.75 11.14
N ASP A 266 -31.31 -5.52 11.63
CA ASP A 266 -30.12 -4.71 11.37
C ASP A 266 -28.87 -5.30 12.03
N GLY A 267 -28.98 -5.85 13.24
CA GLY A 267 -27.87 -6.55 13.89
C GLY A 267 -27.30 -7.68 13.02
N TYR A 268 -28.17 -8.54 12.50
CA TYR A 268 -27.74 -9.62 11.59
C TYR A 268 -27.23 -9.11 10.25
N LYS A 269 -27.79 -8.02 9.71
CA LYS A 269 -27.30 -7.39 8.49
C LYS A 269 -25.84 -6.95 8.63
N PHE A 270 -25.49 -6.26 9.73
CA PHE A 270 -24.12 -5.81 9.98
C PHE A 270 -23.17 -6.96 10.31
N LEU A 271 -23.62 -8.03 10.99
CA LEU A 271 -22.82 -9.26 11.15
C LEU A 271 -22.51 -9.93 9.81
N LYS A 272 -23.48 -9.97 8.88
CA LYS A 272 -23.24 -10.51 7.53
C LYS A 272 -22.23 -9.67 6.76
N GLN A 273 -22.30 -8.35 6.86
CA GLN A 273 -21.31 -7.45 6.27
C GLN A 273 -19.93 -7.64 6.90
N MET A 274 -19.85 -7.79 8.22
CA MET A 274 -18.60 -8.10 8.94
C MET A 274 -17.94 -9.38 8.39
N LEU A 275 -18.73 -10.44 8.19
CA LEU A 275 -18.28 -11.71 7.58
C LEU A 275 -17.81 -11.53 6.13
N GLN A 276 -18.47 -10.67 5.35
CA GLN A 276 -18.05 -10.37 3.98
C GLN A 276 -16.71 -9.61 3.93
N VAL A 277 -16.51 -8.67 4.86
CA VAL A 277 -15.28 -7.85 4.92
C VAL A 277 -14.07 -8.68 5.36
N ASN A 278 -14.20 -9.48 6.43
CA ASN A 278 -13.12 -10.36 6.86
C ASN A 278 -13.67 -11.58 7.62
N PRO A 279 -13.86 -12.72 6.95
CA PRO A 279 -14.46 -13.90 7.58
C PRO A 279 -13.71 -14.40 8.82
N LYS A 280 -12.37 -14.37 8.80
CA LYS A 280 -11.54 -14.88 9.91
C LYS A 280 -11.66 -14.02 11.15
N LEU A 281 -11.51 -12.71 10.99
CA LEU A 281 -11.64 -11.76 12.09
C LEU A 281 -13.09 -11.68 12.59
N ALA A 282 -14.06 -11.72 11.67
CA ALA A 282 -15.49 -11.81 11.99
C ALA A 282 -15.80 -13.04 12.86
N ASN A 283 -15.28 -14.22 12.50
CA ASN A 283 -15.47 -15.46 13.27
C ASN A 283 -14.90 -15.35 14.69
N LYS A 284 -13.77 -14.64 14.87
CA LYS A 284 -13.23 -14.34 16.20
C LYS A 284 -14.22 -13.50 17.03
N TYR A 285 -14.75 -12.42 16.46
CA TYR A 285 -15.74 -11.56 17.14
C TYR A 285 -17.08 -12.27 17.41
N ILE A 286 -17.56 -13.11 16.48
CA ILE A 286 -18.78 -13.92 16.68
C ILE A 286 -18.60 -14.91 17.83
N LYS A 287 -17.41 -15.50 17.99
CA LYS A 287 -17.12 -16.39 19.12
C LYS A 287 -17.16 -15.64 20.45
N ILE A 288 -16.69 -14.40 20.50
CA ILE A 288 -16.79 -13.52 21.67
C ILE A 288 -18.26 -13.21 21.97
N LEU A 289 -19.01 -12.78 20.95
CA LEU A 289 -20.44 -12.45 21.07
C LEU A 289 -21.26 -13.62 21.63
N LYS A 290 -21.04 -14.84 21.11
CA LYS A 290 -21.73 -16.04 21.60
C LYS A 290 -21.43 -16.31 23.07
N LYS A 291 -20.19 -16.10 23.51
CA LYS A 291 -19.80 -16.29 24.91
C LYS A 291 -20.49 -15.29 25.85
N GLU A 292 -20.73 -14.07 25.38
CA GLU A 292 -21.40 -13.04 26.17
C GLU A 292 -22.94 -13.20 26.18
N LEU A 293 -23.52 -13.79 25.14
CA LEU A 293 -24.97 -13.96 25.01
C LEU A 293 -25.51 -15.30 25.55
N GLY A 294 -24.63 -16.28 25.84
CA GLY A 294 -25.01 -17.62 26.32
C GLY A 294 -25.14 -18.65 25.20
#